data_AF-A0A663F9P7-F1
#
_entry.id   AF-A0A663F9P7-F1
#
_cell.length_a   1.000
_cell.length_b   1.000
_cell.length_c   1.000
_cell.angle_alpha   90.00
_cell.angle_beta   90.00
_cell.angle_gamma   90.00
#
_symmetry.space_group_name_H-M   'P 1'
#
loop_
_entity.id
_entity.type
_entity.pdbx_description
1 polymer ?
#
loop_
_entity_poly.entity_id
_entity_poly.type
_entity_poly.pdbx_seq_one_letter_code
_entity_poly.pdbx_strand_id
1 'polypeptide(L)'
;MDESLKKVERSRADKITEVLRKYTAILEEISFFLSADVYRFMNDEAMMINRALLANQRAIAKLFFNLMKSELKTELSHRLKWQDRVRDWKFIQKNYVVHSFREFMANEEIQNPPTVKTEMENMITDQILLSERRLEFLQHLGYDREQEQRKIEFFLELMRDLTTKYTHNVQCMMKIRIQYEMVQQKCLAEVQLCKVSIIALRILGRIVGNNFEELAKQNEQNCRNLYSYFKEAMGLWDVHQLKLSQQEGELQKKLDECRWKQDNSIQV
;
A
#
# COMPACT_ATOMS: atom_id res chain seq x y z
N MET A 1 12.07 -26.32 2.99
CA MET A 1 11.31 -27.06 4.02
C MET A 1 10.81 -28.40 3.49
N ASP A 2 10.23 -28.44 2.28
CA ASP A 2 9.77 -29.67 1.60
C ASP A 2 10.88 -30.75 1.47
N GLU A 3 12.04 -30.37 0.94
CA GLU A 3 13.13 -31.32 0.70
C GLU A 3 13.74 -31.89 2.00
N SER A 4 13.75 -31.09 3.07
CA SER A 4 14.32 -31.49 4.35
C SER A 4 13.46 -32.55 5.05
N LEU A 5 12.14 -32.35 5.10
CA LEU A 5 11.20 -33.32 5.67
C LEU A 5 11.17 -34.60 4.85
N LYS A 6 11.14 -34.50 3.51
CA LYS A 6 11.24 -35.66 2.62
C LYS A 6 12.54 -36.44 2.83
N LYS A 7 13.67 -35.75 3.01
CA LYS A 7 14.97 -36.39 3.25
C LYS A 7 15.04 -37.10 4.60
N VAL A 8 14.50 -36.48 5.65
CA VAL A 8 14.38 -37.11 6.98
C VAL A 8 13.54 -38.38 6.88
N GLU A 9 12.44 -38.34 6.12
CA GLU A 9 11.53 -39.48 6.04
C GLU A 9 12.08 -40.64 5.20
N ARG A 10 12.84 -40.34 4.15
CA ARG A 10 13.64 -41.36 3.43
C ARG A 10 14.69 -41.97 4.36
N SER A 11 15.45 -41.15 5.07
CA SER A 11 16.48 -41.64 6.01
C SER A 11 15.90 -42.51 7.12
N ARG A 12 14.68 -42.20 7.60
CA ARG A 12 13.98 -43.02 8.57
C ARG A 12 13.58 -44.38 7.98
N ALA A 13 13.06 -44.41 6.75
CA ALA A 13 12.73 -45.65 6.05
C ALA A 13 13.96 -46.54 5.84
N ASP A 14 15.11 -45.95 5.49
CA ASP A 14 16.37 -46.69 5.33
C ASP A 14 16.80 -47.37 6.63
N LYS A 15 16.78 -46.62 7.75
CA LYS A 15 17.11 -47.16 9.09
C LYS A 15 16.16 -48.25 9.54
N ILE A 16 14.86 -48.08 9.31
CA ILE A 16 13.85 -49.10 9.61
C ILE A 16 14.13 -50.38 8.82
N THR A 17 14.48 -50.24 7.53
CA THR A 17 14.81 -51.38 6.66
C THR A 17 16.04 -52.14 7.17
N GLU A 18 17.08 -51.41 7.59
CA GLU A 18 18.29 -52.01 8.16
C GLU A 18 17.98 -52.78 9.45
N VAL A 19 17.17 -52.19 10.34
CA VAL A 19 16.72 -52.82 11.59
C VAL A 19 15.92 -54.09 11.31
N LEU A 20 14.92 -54.02 10.42
CA LEU A 20 14.11 -55.19 10.05
C LEU A 20 15.00 -56.31 9.52
N ARG A 21 15.92 -56.01 8.59
CA ARG A 21 16.83 -57.01 8.01
C ARG A 21 17.71 -57.67 9.08
N LYS A 22 18.23 -56.89 10.03
CA LYS A 22 19.04 -57.40 11.14
C LYS A 22 18.23 -58.35 12.03
N TYR A 23 17.01 -57.95 12.43
CA TYR A 23 16.17 -58.78 13.29
C TYR A 23 15.62 -60.01 12.58
N THR A 24 15.40 -59.98 11.26
CA THR A 24 15.05 -61.17 10.48
C THR A 24 16.14 -62.22 10.61
N ALA A 25 17.40 -61.84 10.38
CA ALA A 25 18.53 -62.77 10.46
C ALA A 25 18.71 -63.35 11.87
N ILE A 26 18.56 -62.52 12.91
CA ILE A 26 18.64 -62.97 14.31
C ILE A 26 17.52 -63.96 14.60
N LEU A 27 16.28 -63.66 14.22
CA LEU A 27 15.13 -64.53 14.47
C LEU A 27 15.23 -65.85 13.70
N GLU A 28 15.79 -65.86 12.49
CA GLU A 28 16.07 -67.11 11.78
C GLU A 28 17.07 -68.01 12.51
N GLU A 29 18.04 -67.42 13.22
CA GLU A 29 19.08 -68.15 13.94
C GLU A 29 18.62 -68.67 15.32
N ILE A 30 17.86 -67.86 16.06
CA ILE A 30 17.54 -68.15 17.47
C ILE A 30 16.12 -68.69 17.69
N SER A 31 15.22 -68.49 16.73
CA SER A 31 13.83 -68.88 16.94
C SER A 31 13.62 -70.37 16.67
N PHE A 32 12.76 -71.00 17.46
CA PHE A 32 12.30 -72.37 17.21
C PHE A 32 11.28 -72.45 16.06
N PHE A 33 11.04 -71.34 15.36
CA PHE A 33 10.11 -71.29 14.24
C PHE A 33 10.79 -71.77 12.95
N LEU A 34 9.99 -72.28 12.01
CA LEU A 34 10.47 -72.47 10.65
C LEU A 34 10.80 -71.10 10.05
N SER A 35 11.85 -71.03 9.22
CA SER A 35 12.26 -69.79 8.52
C SER A 35 11.06 -69.11 7.82
N ALA A 36 10.13 -69.88 7.25
CA ALA A 36 8.89 -69.38 6.66
C ALA A 36 8.00 -68.58 7.62
N ASP A 37 7.86 -69.01 8.88
CA ASP A 37 7.06 -68.31 9.90
C ASP A 37 7.76 -67.02 10.36
N VAL A 38 9.09 -67.03 10.46
CA VAL A 38 9.88 -65.83 10.76
C VAL A 38 9.70 -64.77 9.67
N TYR A 39 9.80 -65.17 8.39
CA TYR A 39 9.53 -64.25 7.27
C TYR A 39 8.08 -63.76 7.27
N ARG A 40 7.11 -64.61 7.62
CA ARG A 40 5.70 -64.22 7.72
C ARG A 40 5.52 -63.10 8.75
N PHE A 41 6.04 -63.30 9.95
CA PHE A 41 5.99 -62.32 11.03
C PHE A 41 6.67 -60.99 10.63
N MET A 42 7.88 -61.06 10.08
CA MET A 42 8.63 -59.86 9.68
C MET A 42 7.94 -59.09 8.56
N ASN A 43 7.26 -59.78 7.64
CA ASN A 43 6.50 -59.14 6.57
C ASN A 43 5.26 -58.40 7.10
N ASP A 44 4.55 -58.99 8.06
CA ASP A 44 3.38 -58.37 8.68
C ASP A 44 3.78 -57.10 9.46
N GLU A 45 4.90 -57.14 10.20
CA GLU A 45 5.49 -55.97 10.87
C GLU A 45 5.94 -54.90 9.87
N ALA A 46 6.64 -55.29 8.80
CA ALA A 46 7.05 -54.36 7.74
C ALA A 46 5.83 -53.67 7.09
N MET A 47 4.73 -54.41 6.88
CA MET A 47 3.49 -53.85 6.35
C MET A 47 2.87 -52.81 7.29
N MET A 48 2.82 -53.08 8.60
CA MET A 48 2.32 -52.11 9.58
C MET A 48 3.14 -50.82 9.58
N ILE A 49 4.47 -50.93 9.54
CA ILE A 49 5.36 -49.77 9.51
C ILE A 49 5.21 -48.99 8.20
N ASN A 50 5.08 -49.67 7.06
CA ASN A 50 4.86 -49.03 5.76
C ASN A 50 3.54 -48.25 5.72
N ARG A 51 2.46 -48.78 6.31
CA ARG A 51 1.19 -48.06 6.44
C ARG A 51 1.34 -46.78 7.27
N ALA A 52 2.09 -46.82 8.36
CA ALA A 52 2.38 -45.63 9.17
C ALA A 52 3.23 -44.59 8.42
N LEU A 53 4.25 -45.03 7.67
CA LEU A 53 5.07 -44.15 6.84
C LEU A 53 4.24 -43.41 5.77
N LEU A 54 3.35 -44.12 5.08
CA LEU A 54 2.44 -43.52 4.10
C LEU A 54 1.46 -42.53 4.74
N ALA A 55 0.92 -42.85 5.92
CA ALA A 55 0.06 -41.93 6.67
C ALA A 55 0.81 -40.64 7.05
N ASN A 56 2.08 -40.75 7.48
CA ASN A 56 2.92 -39.60 7.79
C ASN A 56 3.20 -38.74 6.55
N GLN A 57 3.49 -39.35 5.40
CA GLN A 57 3.65 -38.62 4.14
C GLN A 57 2.39 -37.84 3.74
N ARG A 58 1.20 -38.44 3.90
CA ARG A 58 -0.08 -37.75 3.66
C ARG A 58 -0.28 -36.56 4.62
N ALA A 59 0.04 -36.74 5.90
CA ALA A 59 -0.06 -35.68 6.89
C ALA A 59 0.88 -34.50 6.56
N ILE A 60 2.12 -34.80 6.15
CA ILE A 60 3.09 -33.79 5.69
C ILE A 60 2.54 -33.02 4.49
N ALA A 61 2.05 -33.72 3.45
CA ALA A 61 1.47 -33.07 2.27
C ALA A 61 0.27 -32.18 2.62
N LYS A 62 -0.60 -32.63 3.53
CA LYS A 62 -1.75 -31.86 3.99
C LYS A 62 -1.34 -30.60 4.75
N LEU A 63 -0.31 -30.70 5.59
CA LEU A 63 0.24 -29.58 6.35
C LEU A 63 0.80 -28.51 5.40
N PHE A 64 1.54 -28.92 4.36
CA PHE A 64 2.03 -28.01 3.33
C PHE A 64 0.90 -27.29 2.60
N PHE A 65 -0.12 -28.01 2.16
CA PHE A 65 -1.28 -27.41 1.50
C PHE A 65 -1.96 -26.38 2.41
N ASN A 66 -2.15 -26.70 3.69
CA ASN A 66 -2.79 -25.80 4.65
C ASN A 66 -1.94 -24.55 4.91
N LEU A 67 -0.61 -24.70 5.05
CA LEU A 67 0.32 -23.57 5.20
C LEU A 67 0.27 -22.64 3.99
N MET A 68 0.43 -23.19 2.78
CA MET A 68 0.33 -22.40 1.55
C MET A 68 -1.02 -21.69 1.44
N LYS A 69 -2.13 -22.39 1.69
CA LYS A 69 -3.47 -21.80 1.67
C LYS A 69 -3.60 -20.65 2.68
N SER A 70 -3.04 -20.80 3.87
CA SER A 70 -3.03 -19.75 4.89
C SER A 70 -2.20 -18.55 4.46
N GLU A 71 -1.00 -18.78 3.94
CA GLU A 71 -0.09 -17.74 3.46
C GLU A 71 -0.72 -16.93 2.32
N LEU A 72 -1.36 -17.59 1.36
CA LEU A 72 -2.08 -16.92 0.27
C LEU A 72 -3.23 -16.04 0.77
N LYS A 73 -3.97 -16.48 1.80
CA LYS A 73 -5.03 -15.67 2.41
C LYS A 73 -4.46 -14.44 3.11
N THR A 74 -3.35 -14.60 3.83
CA THR A 74 -2.66 -13.50 4.51
C THR A 74 -2.17 -12.46 3.51
N GLU A 75 -1.53 -12.90 2.42
CA GLU A 75 -1.06 -12.03 1.35
C GLU A 75 -2.19 -11.26 0.67
N LEU A 76 -3.33 -11.91 0.41
CA LEU A 76 -4.52 -11.23 -0.11
C LEU A 76 -5.03 -10.15 0.84
N SER A 77 -5.09 -10.45 2.14
CA SER A 77 -5.51 -9.47 3.17
C SER A 77 -4.56 -8.28 3.23
N HIS A 78 -3.24 -8.52 3.19
CA HIS A 78 -2.24 -7.45 3.15
C HIS A 78 -2.39 -6.58 1.90
N ARG A 79 -2.62 -7.18 0.74
CA ARG A 79 -2.85 -6.45 -0.52
C ARG A 79 -4.06 -5.53 -0.44
N LEU A 80 -5.20 -6.03 0.05
CA LEU A 80 -6.42 -5.22 0.18
C LEU A 80 -6.22 -4.05 1.14
N LYS A 81 -5.64 -4.32 2.33
CA LYS A 81 -5.31 -3.27 3.30
C LYS A 81 -4.39 -2.21 2.69
N TRP A 82 -3.37 -2.63 1.96
CA TRP A 82 -2.46 -1.70 1.30
C TRP A 82 -3.16 -0.86 0.23
N GLN A 83 -4.05 -1.46 -0.57
CA GLN A 83 -4.85 -0.74 -1.57
C GLN A 83 -5.69 0.37 -0.92
N ASP A 84 -6.29 0.08 0.24
CA ASP A 84 -7.01 1.08 1.03
C ASP A 84 -6.05 2.15 1.56
N ARG A 85 -4.88 1.78 2.10
CA ARG A 85 -3.88 2.76 2.56
C ARG A 85 -3.37 3.67 1.44
N VAL A 86 -3.18 3.16 0.23
CA VAL A 86 -2.79 3.98 -0.94
C VAL A 86 -3.91 4.94 -1.32
N ARG A 87 -5.15 4.51 -1.25
CA ARG A 87 -6.33 5.36 -1.49
C ARG A 87 -6.40 6.49 -0.47
N ASP A 88 -6.28 6.16 0.81
CA ASP A 88 -6.28 7.11 1.93
C ASP A 88 -5.12 8.08 1.80
N TRP A 89 -3.91 7.59 1.54
CA TRP A 89 -2.73 8.41 1.33
C TRP A 89 -2.92 9.39 0.17
N LYS A 90 -3.43 8.94 -0.99
CA LYS A 90 -3.73 9.82 -2.13
C LYS A 90 -4.73 10.90 -1.77
N PHE A 91 -5.73 10.57 -0.96
CA PHE A 91 -6.74 11.52 -0.49
C PHE A 91 -6.14 12.55 0.48
N ILE A 92 -5.37 12.09 1.48
CA ILE A 92 -4.69 12.94 2.46
C ILE A 92 -3.75 13.92 1.76
N GLN A 93 -2.93 13.45 0.81
CA GLN A 93 -1.99 14.30 0.08
C GLN A 93 -2.69 15.39 -0.74
N LYS A 94 -3.80 15.06 -1.41
CA LYS A 94 -4.61 16.07 -2.13
C LYS A 94 -5.18 17.11 -1.18
N ASN A 95 -5.76 16.66 -0.07
CA ASN A 95 -6.33 17.57 0.93
C ASN A 95 -5.27 18.45 1.56
N TYR A 96 -4.07 17.92 1.81
CA TYR A 96 -2.97 18.70 2.33
C TYR A 96 -2.61 19.88 1.42
N VAL A 97 -2.47 19.66 0.11
CA VAL A 97 -2.21 20.74 -0.86
C VAL A 97 -3.34 21.77 -0.87
N VAL A 98 -4.60 21.33 -0.89
CA VAL A 98 -5.75 22.23 -0.87
C VAL A 98 -5.83 23.03 0.43
N HIS A 99 -5.54 22.40 1.56
CA HIS A 99 -5.57 23.03 2.87
C HIS A 99 -4.46 24.06 3.01
N SER A 100 -3.22 23.70 2.66
CA SER A 100 -2.08 24.61 2.65
C SER A 100 -2.33 25.83 1.75
N PHE A 101 -2.92 25.63 0.58
CA PHE A 101 -3.31 26.75 -0.29
C PHE A 101 -4.41 27.63 0.34
N ARG A 102 -5.39 27.02 1.02
CA ARG A 102 -6.43 27.77 1.73
C ARG A 102 -5.85 28.60 2.87
N GLU A 103 -4.93 28.05 3.66
CA GLU A 103 -4.22 28.77 4.72
C GLU A 103 -3.42 29.94 4.13
N PHE A 104 -2.69 29.70 3.04
CA PHE A 104 -2.00 30.76 2.30
C PHE A 104 -2.96 31.88 1.88
N MET A 105 -4.09 31.55 1.25
CA MET A 105 -5.07 32.54 0.82
C MET A 105 -5.73 33.29 1.99
N ALA A 106 -5.78 32.71 3.18
CA ALA A 106 -6.34 33.33 4.38
C ALA A 106 -5.38 34.33 5.05
N ASN A 107 -4.11 34.40 4.61
CA ASN A 107 -3.14 35.32 5.18
C ASN A 107 -3.58 36.77 5.02
N GLU A 108 -3.35 37.56 6.07
CA GLU A 108 -3.74 38.96 6.12
C GLU A 108 -3.02 39.80 5.06
N GLU A 109 -1.75 39.50 4.77
CA GLU A 109 -1.01 40.15 3.68
C GLU A 109 -1.64 39.99 2.29
N ILE A 110 -2.46 38.95 2.10
CA ILE A 110 -3.12 38.64 0.83
C ILE A 110 -4.53 39.20 0.82
N GLN A 111 -5.29 38.98 1.90
CA GLN A 111 -6.68 39.44 2.00
C GLN A 111 -6.77 40.96 2.21
N ASN A 112 -5.95 41.51 3.11
CA ASN A 112 -5.98 42.91 3.53
C ASN A 112 -4.55 43.46 3.64
N PRO A 113 -3.87 43.75 2.51
CA PRO A 113 -2.47 44.17 2.55
C PRO A 113 -2.30 45.44 3.40
N PRO A 114 -1.44 45.43 4.44
CA PRO A 114 -1.33 46.54 5.38
C PRO A 114 -0.88 47.84 4.70
N THR A 115 -0.02 47.75 3.69
CA THR A 115 0.41 48.91 2.90
C THR A 115 -0.76 49.58 2.17
N VAL A 116 -1.73 48.81 1.68
CA VAL A 116 -2.93 49.38 1.04
C VAL A 116 -3.78 50.14 2.07
N LYS A 117 -3.97 49.55 3.25
CA LYS A 117 -4.68 50.21 4.36
C LYS A 117 -4.03 51.54 4.73
N THR A 118 -2.71 51.55 4.94
CA THR A 118 -1.96 52.77 5.29
C THR A 118 -2.02 53.84 4.19
N GLU A 119 -1.85 53.47 2.92
CA GLU A 119 -1.94 54.44 1.81
C GLU A 119 -3.37 54.98 1.63
N MET A 120 -4.41 54.17 1.89
CA MET A 120 -5.80 54.63 1.91
C MET A 120 -6.06 55.60 3.06
N GLU A 121 -5.59 55.30 4.28
CA GLU A 121 -5.73 56.18 5.45
C GLU A 121 -5.03 57.52 5.25
N ASN A 122 -3.82 57.51 4.66
CA ASN A 122 -3.10 58.73 4.29
C ASN A 122 -3.91 59.57 3.30
N MET A 123 -4.45 58.95 2.25
CA MET A 123 -5.26 59.63 1.24
C MET A 123 -6.55 60.22 1.82
N ILE A 124 -7.25 59.50 2.71
CA ILE A 124 -8.45 59.99 3.40
C ILE A 124 -8.12 61.21 4.25
N THR A 125 -7.06 61.13 5.05
CA THR A 125 -6.62 62.24 5.92
C THR A 125 -6.29 63.48 5.11
N ASP A 126 -5.59 63.30 3.99
CA ASP A 126 -5.24 64.38 3.07
C ASP A 126 -6.46 65.03 2.41
N GLN A 127 -7.48 64.23 2.04
CA GLN A 127 -8.73 64.76 1.50
C GLN A 127 -9.54 65.55 2.53
N ILE A 128 -9.56 65.10 3.79
CA ILE A 128 -10.23 65.81 4.88
C ILE A 128 -9.59 67.19 5.06
N LEU A 129 -8.27 67.25 5.21
CA LEU A 129 -7.54 68.52 5.37
C LEU A 129 -7.76 69.49 4.20
N LEU A 130 -7.77 68.97 2.97
CA LEU A 130 -8.06 69.76 1.78
C LEU A 130 -9.49 70.30 1.79
N SER A 131 -10.46 69.49 2.24
CA SER A 131 -11.86 69.89 2.32
C SER A 131 -12.09 70.98 3.37
N GLU A 132 -11.39 70.92 4.51
CA GLU A 132 -11.42 71.94 5.56
C GLU A 132 -10.87 73.28 5.03
N ARG A 133 -9.69 73.27 4.39
CA ARG A 133 -9.12 74.48 3.76
C ARG A 133 -10.01 75.09 2.67
N ARG A 134 -10.69 74.26 1.87
CA ARG A 134 -11.67 74.74 0.89
C ARG A 134 -12.86 75.42 1.58
N LEU A 135 -13.33 74.89 2.70
CA LEU A 135 -14.43 75.47 3.47
C LEU A 135 -14.02 76.83 4.06
N GLU A 136 -12.82 76.92 4.62
CA GLU A 136 -12.25 78.18 5.12
C GLU A 136 -12.19 79.25 4.03
N PHE A 137 -11.79 78.88 2.80
CA PHE A 137 -11.81 79.78 1.65
C PHE A 137 -13.20 80.33 1.35
N LEU A 138 -14.18 79.41 1.26
CA LEU A 138 -15.56 79.76 0.91
C LEU A 138 -16.18 80.69 1.96
N GLN A 139 -15.81 80.51 3.23
CA GLN A 139 -16.20 81.42 4.31
C GLN A 139 -15.56 82.81 4.17
N HIS A 140 -14.27 82.89 3.79
CA HIS A 140 -13.57 84.16 3.58
C HIS A 140 -14.06 84.94 2.35
N LEU A 141 -14.55 84.25 1.32
CA LEU A 141 -15.13 84.88 0.13
C LEU A 141 -16.39 85.71 0.46
N GLY A 142 -17.20 85.26 1.43
CA GLY A 142 -18.51 85.84 1.75
C GLY A 142 -18.49 87.11 2.62
N TYR A 143 -17.37 87.47 3.26
CA TYR A 143 -17.37 88.44 4.36
C TYR A 143 -16.94 89.88 4.05
N ASP A 144 -16.25 90.17 2.94
CA ASP A 144 -15.73 91.54 2.73
C ASP A 144 -15.46 91.91 1.26
N ARG A 145 -15.80 93.14 0.83
CA ARG A 145 -15.53 93.67 -0.53
C ARG A 145 -14.20 94.43 -0.62
N GLU A 146 -13.51 94.70 0.49
CA GLU A 146 -12.34 95.58 0.50
C GLU A 146 -10.96 94.88 0.44
N GLN A 147 -10.90 93.54 0.33
CA GLN A 147 -9.62 92.78 0.34
C GLN A 147 -9.41 91.85 -0.87
N GLU A 148 -9.56 92.36 -2.09
CA GLU A 148 -9.39 91.56 -3.33
C GLU A 148 -8.01 90.90 -3.47
N GLN A 149 -6.93 91.62 -3.13
CA GLN A 149 -5.56 91.11 -3.27
C GLN A 149 -5.29 89.88 -2.38
N ARG A 150 -5.74 89.91 -1.11
CA ARG A 150 -5.59 88.77 -0.18
C ARG A 150 -6.41 87.57 -0.60
N LYS A 151 -7.58 87.78 -1.21
CA LYS A 151 -8.40 86.69 -1.76
C LYS A 151 -7.72 86.02 -2.95
N ILE A 152 -7.06 86.79 -3.81
CA ILE A 152 -6.27 86.25 -4.95
C ILE A 152 -5.08 85.44 -4.43
N GLU A 153 -4.33 85.96 -3.46
CA GLU A 153 -3.19 85.26 -2.86
C GLU A 153 -3.60 83.93 -2.21
N PHE A 154 -4.66 83.93 -1.42
CA PHE A 154 -5.19 82.72 -0.79
C PHE A 154 -5.75 81.72 -1.83
N PHE A 155 -6.38 82.19 -2.90
CA PHE A 155 -6.83 81.33 -4.01
C PHE A 155 -5.64 80.66 -4.73
N LEU A 156 -4.57 81.40 -4.99
CA LEU A 156 -3.36 80.86 -5.60
C LEU A 156 -2.67 79.82 -4.69
N GLU A 157 -2.70 80.01 -3.37
CA GLU A 157 -2.21 79.04 -2.38
C GLU A 157 -3.07 77.77 -2.38
N LEU A 158 -4.40 77.91 -2.33
CA LEU A 158 -5.34 76.79 -2.42
C LEU A 158 -5.15 75.97 -3.71
N MET A 159 -4.96 76.64 -4.84
CA MET A 159 -4.70 75.98 -6.13
C MET A 159 -3.36 75.22 -6.14
N ARG A 160 -2.34 75.73 -5.45
CA ARG A 160 -1.05 75.05 -5.30
C ARG A 160 -1.16 73.81 -4.42
N ASP A 161 -1.87 73.92 -3.30
CA ASP A 161 -2.16 72.78 -2.42
C ASP A 161 -2.97 71.71 -3.14
N LEU A 162 -3.97 72.12 -3.93
CA LEU A 162 -4.77 71.21 -4.76
C LEU A 162 -3.93 70.42 -5.76
N THR A 163 -3.04 71.11 -6.46
CA THR A 163 -2.15 70.48 -7.44
C THR A 163 -1.18 69.50 -6.77
N THR A 164 -0.65 69.88 -5.61
CA THR A 164 0.27 69.06 -4.81
C THR A 164 -0.43 67.80 -4.27
N LYS A 165 -1.62 67.97 -3.69
CA LYS A 165 -2.43 66.85 -3.16
C LYS A 165 -2.94 65.93 -4.27
N TYR A 166 -3.32 66.47 -5.43
CA TYR A 166 -3.66 65.67 -6.60
C TYR A 166 -2.48 64.77 -7.03
N THR A 167 -1.28 65.34 -7.10
CA THR A 167 -0.05 64.59 -7.41
C THR A 167 0.23 63.51 -6.37
N HIS A 168 0.06 63.81 -5.09
CA HIS A 168 0.23 62.82 -4.01
C HIS A 168 -0.80 61.67 -4.11
N ASN A 169 -2.07 61.96 -4.35
CA ASN A 169 -3.10 60.92 -4.51
C ASN A 169 -2.77 59.99 -5.68
N VAL A 170 -2.29 60.52 -6.80
CA VAL A 170 -1.83 59.69 -7.94
C VAL A 170 -0.69 58.76 -7.51
N GLN A 171 0.24 59.24 -6.69
CA GLN A 171 1.33 58.41 -6.14
C GLN A 171 0.80 57.34 -5.17
N CYS A 172 -0.14 57.67 -4.27
CA CYS A 172 -0.79 56.70 -3.38
C CYS A 172 -1.54 55.62 -4.17
N MET A 173 -2.30 56.01 -5.19
CA MET A 173 -3.00 55.09 -6.09
C MET A 173 -2.01 54.17 -6.83
N MET A 174 -0.87 54.70 -7.27
CA MET A 174 0.18 53.90 -7.90
C MET A 174 0.77 52.88 -6.92
N LYS A 175 1.06 53.28 -5.67
CA LYS A 175 1.55 52.35 -4.64
C LYS A 175 0.54 51.26 -4.34
N ILE A 176 -0.75 51.60 -4.14
CA ILE A 176 -1.82 50.63 -3.92
C ILE A 176 -1.88 49.63 -5.07
N ARG A 177 -1.84 50.12 -6.32
CA ARG A 177 -1.82 49.26 -7.51
C ARG A 177 -0.62 48.31 -7.52
N ILE A 178 0.59 48.82 -7.27
CA ILE A 178 1.81 47.99 -7.22
C ILE A 178 1.67 46.92 -6.13
N GLN A 179 1.14 47.25 -4.95
CA GLN A 179 0.94 46.28 -3.88
C GLN A 179 -0.01 45.15 -4.29
N TYR A 180 -1.14 45.48 -4.93
CA TYR A 180 -2.05 44.46 -5.45
C TYR A 180 -1.43 43.61 -6.56
N GLU A 181 -0.66 44.22 -7.47
CA GLU A 181 0.08 43.49 -8.50
C GLU A 181 1.10 42.52 -7.86
N MET A 182 1.82 42.94 -6.81
CA MET A 182 2.73 42.08 -6.06
C MET A 182 2.01 40.90 -5.37
N VAL A 183 0.89 41.16 -4.70
CA VAL A 183 0.06 40.11 -4.07
C VAL A 183 -0.45 39.13 -5.12
N GLN A 184 -0.90 39.62 -6.28
CA GLN A 184 -1.33 38.78 -7.39
C GLN A 184 -0.21 37.88 -7.89
N GLN A 185 1.02 38.40 -8.02
CA GLN A 185 2.18 37.59 -8.42
C GLN A 185 2.52 36.51 -7.39
N LYS A 186 2.48 36.85 -6.08
CA LYS A 186 2.65 35.84 -5.00
C LYS A 186 1.60 34.73 -5.12
N CYS A 187 0.33 35.09 -5.32
CA CYS A 187 -0.75 34.12 -5.48
C CYS A 187 -0.54 33.23 -6.71
N LEU A 188 -0.12 33.82 -7.84
CA LEU A 188 0.14 33.08 -9.06
C LEU A 188 1.28 32.07 -8.87
N ALA A 189 2.36 32.48 -8.20
CA ALA A 189 3.48 31.59 -7.88
C ALA A 189 3.03 30.40 -7.02
N GLU A 190 2.24 30.65 -5.97
CA GLU A 190 1.72 29.61 -5.10
C GLU A 190 0.81 28.61 -5.84
N VAL A 191 -0.05 29.12 -6.74
CA VAL A 191 -0.88 28.26 -7.60
C VAL A 191 -0.01 27.37 -8.50
N GLN A 192 1.10 27.89 -9.05
CA GLN A 192 2.01 27.09 -9.86
C GLN A 192 2.71 26.01 -9.01
N LEU A 193 3.13 26.33 -7.79
CA LEU A 193 3.69 25.34 -6.86
C LEU A 193 2.67 24.23 -6.55
N CYS A 194 1.43 24.59 -6.24
CA CYS A 194 0.34 23.63 -6.04
C CYS A 194 0.14 22.74 -7.28
N LYS A 195 0.17 23.31 -8.48
CA LYS A 195 0.03 22.58 -9.73
C LYS A 195 1.15 21.55 -9.94
N VAL A 196 2.40 21.95 -9.72
CA VAL A 196 3.57 21.05 -9.80
C VAL A 196 3.45 19.92 -8.78
N SER A 197 3.10 20.24 -7.53
CA SER A 197 2.89 19.26 -6.46
C SER A 197 1.80 18.24 -6.82
N ILE A 198 0.66 18.70 -7.35
CA ILE A 198 -0.43 17.82 -7.78
C ILE A 198 0.01 16.89 -8.93
N ILE A 199 0.76 17.41 -9.90
CA ILE A 199 1.29 16.61 -11.01
C ILE A 199 2.27 15.54 -10.48
N ALA A 200 3.19 15.93 -9.60
CA ALA A 200 4.14 15.00 -8.98
C ALA A 200 3.41 13.87 -8.21
N LEU A 201 2.42 14.22 -7.38
CA LEU A 201 1.58 13.25 -6.67
C LEU A 201 0.84 12.29 -7.63
N ARG A 202 0.37 12.79 -8.78
CA ARG A 202 -0.28 11.97 -9.80
C ARG A 202 0.69 10.97 -10.44
N ILE A 203 1.91 11.41 -10.75
CA ILE A 203 2.97 10.56 -11.33
C ILE A 203 3.38 9.48 -10.33
N LEU A 204 3.72 9.87 -9.10
CA LEU A 204 4.06 8.94 -8.02
C LEU A 204 2.93 7.93 -7.78
N GLY A 205 1.69 8.42 -7.72
CA GLY A 205 0.51 7.57 -7.54
C GLY A 205 0.26 6.59 -8.69
N ARG A 206 0.75 6.87 -9.90
CA ARG A 206 0.70 5.96 -11.06
C ARG A 206 1.85 4.96 -11.05
N ILE A 207 3.09 5.38 -10.79
CA ILE A 207 4.26 4.50 -10.73
C ILE A 207 4.06 3.44 -9.65
N VAL A 208 3.67 3.86 -8.45
CA VAL A 208 3.38 2.94 -7.33
C VAL A 208 2.19 2.03 -7.68
N GLY A 209 1.17 2.55 -8.36
CA GLY A 209 0.03 1.74 -8.79
C GLY A 209 0.42 0.65 -9.79
N ASN A 210 1.11 1.01 -10.87
CA ASN A 210 1.43 0.12 -11.98
C ASN A 210 2.40 -1.00 -11.55
N ASN A 211 3.48 -0.67 -10.84
CA ASN A 211 4.46 -1.67 -10.40
C ASN A 211 3.82 -2.74 -9.51
N PHE A 212 2.90 -2.32 -8.63
CA PHE A 212 2.19 -3.25 -7.75
C PHE A 212 1.07 -4.00 -8.46
N GLU A 213 0.38 -3.40 -9.43
CA GLU A 213 -0.62 -4.10 -10.24
C GLU A 213 0.03 -5.24 -11.04
N GLU A 214 1.20 -5.00 -11.60
CA GLU A 214 1.98 -6.01 -12.31
C GLU A 214 2.44 -7.14 -11.38
N LEU A 215 2.98 -6.79 -10.21
CA LEU A 215 3.32 -7.77 -9.17
C LEU A 215 2.09 -8.56 -8.69
N ALA A 216 0.93 -7.90 -8.59
CA ALA A 216 -0.31 -8.54 -8.17
C ALA A 216 -0.82 -9.55 -9.21
N LYS A 217 -0.80 -9.17 -10.50
CA LYS A 217 -1.14 -10.06 -11.62
C LYS A 217 -0.21 -11.25 -11.70
N GLN A 218 1.10 -11.02 -11.55
CA GLN A 218 2.09 -12.09 -11.53
C GLN A 218 1.85 -13.05 -10.38
N ASN A 219 1.63 -12.53 -9.17
CA ASN A 219 1.38 -13.39 -8.01
C ASN A 219 0.06 -14.16 -8.15
N GLU A 220 -1.01 -13.53 -8.64
CA GLU A 220 -2.28 -14.20 -8.90
C GLU A 220 -2.12 -15.34 -9.92
N GLN A 221 -1.35 -15.11 -10.98
CA GLN A 221 -1.04 -16.14 -11.96
C GLN A 221 -0.21 -17.28 -11.35
N ASN A 222 0.81 -16.97 -10.55
CA ASN A 222 1.59 -17.98 -9.83
C ASN A 222 0.71 -18.83 -8.92
N CYS A 223 -0.21 -18.20 -8.18
CA CYS A 223 -1.16 -18.89 -7.33
C CYS A 223 -2.09 -19.83 -8.12
N ARG A 224 -2.62 -19.36 -9.27
CA ARG A 224 -3.43 -20.19 -10.18
C ARG A 224 -2.65 -21.38 -10.70
N ASN A 225 -1.42 -21.16 -11.16
CA ASN A 225 -0.55 -22.21 -11.68
C ASN A 225 -0.25 -23.27 -10.61
N LEU A 226 0.13 -22.82 -9.41
CA LEU A 226 0.37 -23.70 -8.25
C LEU A 226 -0.89 -24.50 -7.88
N TYR A 227 -2.06 -23.86 -7.84
CA TYR A 227 -3.31 -24.55 -7.57
C TYR A 227 -3.63 -25.61 -8.63
N SER A 228 -3.47 -25.31 -9.92
CA SER A 228 -3.69 -26.29 -11.00
C SER A 228 -2.73 -27.47 -10.87
N TYR A 229 -1.44 -27.18 -10.69
CA TYR A 229 -0.41 -28.19 -10.50
C TYR A 229 -0.75 -29.12 -9.33
N PHE A 230 -1.09 -28.57 -8.16
CA PHE A 230 -1.44 -29.39 -7.00
C PHE A 230 -2.74 -30.16 -7.20
N LYS A 231 -3.73 -29.58 -7.90
CA LYS A 231 -4.99 -30.27 -8.21
C LYS A 231 -4.74 -31.48 -9.12
N GLU A 232 -3.94 -31.31 -10.16
CA GLU A 232 -3.54 -32.40 -11.08
C GLU A 232 -2.71 -33.46 -10.35
N ALA A 233 -1.73 -33.03 -9.54
CA ALA A 233 -0.90 -33.93 -8.75
C ALA A 233 -1.72 -34.74 -7.74
N MET A 234 -2.71 -34.13 -7.07
CA MET A 234 -3.63 -34.85 -6.19
C MET A 234 -4.48 -35.86 -6.98
N GLY A 235 -4.99 -35.49 -8.16
CA GLY A 235 -5.74 -36.42 -9.02
C GLY A 235 -4.91 -37.63 -9.45
N LEU A 236 -3.65 -37.41 -9.86
CA LEU A 236 -2.71 -38.49 -10.18
C LEU A 236 -2.42 -39.36 -8.95
N TRP A 237 -2.25 -38.74 -7.78
CA TRP A 237 -2.02 -39.43 -6.53
C TRP A 237 -3.20 -40.34 -6.16
N ASP A 238 -4.43 -39.87 -6.27
CA ASP A 238 -5.63 -40.66 -5.97
C ASP A 238 -5.73 -41.89 -6.89
N VAL A 239 -5.43 -41.73 -8.18
CA VAL A 239 -5.38 -42.84 -9.15
C VAL A 239 -4.27 -43.84 -8.80
N HIS A 240 -3.07 -43.35 -8.48
CA HIS A 240 -1.96 -44.21 -8.07
C HIS A 240 -2.27 -44.95 -6.78
N GLN A 241 -2.89 -44.29 -5.81
CA GLN A 241 -3.27 -44.89 -4.53
C GLN A 241 -4.31 -45.99 -4.72
N LEU A 242 -5.31 -45.78 -5.59
CA LEU A 242 -6.29 -46.81 -5.93
C LEU A 242 -5.61 -48.02 -6.59
N LYS A 243 -4.72 -47.80 -7.56
CA LYS A 243 -3.98 -48.87 -8.24
C LYS A 243 -3.07 -49.65 -7.28
N LEU A 244 -2.34 -48.96 -6.42
CA LEU A 244 -1.49 -49.59 -5.41
C LEU A 244 -2.32 -50.44 -4.44
N SER A 245 -3.48 -49.95 -4.00
CA SER A 245 -4.38 -50.73 -3.14
C SER A 245 -4.93 -51.97 -3.84
N GLN A 246 -5.23 -51.89 -5.14
CA GLN A 246 -5.62 -53.06 -5.94
C GLN A 246 -4.48 -54.07 -6.06
N GLN A 247 -3.28 -53.61 -6.39
CA GLN A 247 -2.09 -54.47 -6.49
C GLN A 247 -1.73 -55.12 -5.15
N GLU A 248 -1.83 -54.38 -4.04
CA GLU A 248 -1.64 -54.92 -2.69
C GLU A 248 -2.67 -56.01 -2.41
N GLY A 249 -3.94 -55.81 -2.77
CA GLY A 249 -4.98 -56.83 -2.64
C GLY A 249 -4.76 -58.09 -3.48
N GLU A 250 -4.27 -57.93 -4.72
CA GLU A 250 -3.91 -59.06 -5.59
C GLU A 250 -2.69 -59.83 -5.07
N LEU A 251 -1.66 -59.12 -4.62
CA LEU A 251 -0.47 -59.73 -4.01
C LEU A 251 -0.84 -60.44 -2.72
N GLN A 252 -1.69 -59.85 -1.88
CA GLN A 252 -2.17 -60.48 -0.66
C GLN A 252 -2.90 -61.78 -0.97
N LYS A 253 -3.80 -61.81 -1.97
CA LYS A 253 -4.45 -63.05 -2.42
C LYS A 253 -3.45 -64.11 -2.87
N LYS A 254 -2.46 -63.75 -3.70
CA LYS A 254 -1.42 -64.69 -4.17
C LYS A 254 -0.57 -65.20 -3.01
N LEU A 255 -0.24 -64.33 -2.06
CA LEU A 255 0.50 -64.68 -0.87
C LEU A 255 -0.29 -65.66 0.00
N ASP A 256 -1.59 -65.40 0.22
CA ASP A 256 -2.48 -66.26 0.98
C ASP A 256 -2.68 -67.62 0.29
N GLU A 257 -2.78 -67.65 -1.06
CA GLU A 257 -2.79 -68.89 -1.83
C GLU A 257 -1.49 -69.69 -1.70
N CYS A 258 -0.32 -69.04 -1.77
CA CYS A 258 0.97 -69.69 -1.55
C CYS A 258 1.09 -70.23 -0.13
N ARG A 259 0.67 -69.44 0.88
CA ARG A 259 0.63 -69.85 2.28
C ARG A 259 -0.25 -71.08 2.47
N TRP A 260 -1.47 -71.06 1.91
CA TRP A 260 -2.40 -72.20 1.96
C TRP A 260 -1.81 -73.47 1.32
N LYS A 261 -1.13 -73.35 0.17
CA LYS A 261 -0.44 -74.50 -0.46
C LYS A 261 0.70 -75.03 0.39
N GLN A 262 1.49 -74.16 1.01
CA GLN A 262 2.62 -74.55 1.83
C GLN A 262 2.18 -75.23 3.13
N ASP A 263 1.13 -74.72 3.79
CA ASP A 263 0.56 -75.33 5.00
C ASP A 263 -0.02 -76.73 4.71
N ASN A 264 -0.64 -76.93 3.54
CA ASN A 264 -1.13 -78.24 3.12
C ASN A 264 -0.01 -79.22 2.70
N SER A 265 1.13 -78.73 2.22
CA SER A 265 2.29 -79.56 1.89
C SER A 265 3.11 -79.98 3.11
N ILE A 266 2.94 -79.33 4.26
CA ILE A 266 3.61 -79.65 5.53
C ILE A 266 2.79 -80.67 6.36
N GLN A 267 1.54 -80.96 5.97
CA GLN A 267 0.65 -81.95 6.63
C GLN A 267 0.70 -83.38 6.05
N VAL A 268 1.67 -83.68 5.17
CA VAL A 268 1.96 -85.03 4.64
C VAL A 268 3.34 -85.47 5.12
#